data_AF-A0A1I4Q8T0-F1
#
_entry.id   AF-A0A1I4Q8T0-F1
#
_cell.length_a   1.000
_cell.length_b   1.000
_cell.length_c   1.000
_cell.angle_alpha   90.00
_cell.angle_beta   90.00
_cell.angle_gamma   90.00
#
_symmetry.space_group_name_H-M   'P 1'
#
loop_
_entity.id
_entity.type
_entity.pdbx_description
1 polymer ?
#
loop_
_entity_poly.entity_id
_entity_poly.type
_entity_poly.pdbx_seq_one_letter_code
_entity_poly.pdbx_strand_id
1 'polypeptide(L)'
;MEYIKNITKIRLTKFIDADKKTAKSYDFVNGKLVKETNGNFWNGSFETININYTELPDFINSMVSWEFLIQGVHHSLTEGNCPEDATRLKETFPFADSPGLLCIDSDSVHKQGIQSLEELNNALGKIDPSLNNIYKVMSTSASSNISVDGKEFNGLRGVHTFIPIDTTKNNKAILEILHARSIIAGFGYAKVTISGNIIICSLVDKALCTSNQPIYEGGAIINNDSIKQDRQVETFDGDMLSAASILPLTQEEIEIFQKKSEALRASVAEEAQKVREQFQKVHSARLIEKNYQLTTTNAAHIIDRAITDYELYGQISILLETGEEVTVQQILDNPVKYHNAECAHPLDRSIRGKSIIYSNQDKPVIHTFAHGGEVFFL
;
A
#
# COMPACT_ATOMS: atom_id res chain seq x y z
N MET A 1 -5.40 8.40 -35.35
CA MET A 1 -5.01 7.95 -34.00
C MET A 1 -4.99 9.10 -33.02
N GLU A 2 -4.30 10.21 -33.29
CA GLU A 2 -4.28 11.42 -32.43
C GLU A 2 -5.68 11.98 -32.08
N TYR A 3 -6.62 11.97 -33.02
CA TYR A 3 -8.03 12.35 -32.77
C TYR A 3 -8.76 11.41 -31.78
N ILE A 4 -8.46 10.11 -31.79
CA ILE A 4 -9.06 9.12 -30.87
C ILE A 4 -8.44 9.25 -29.47
N LYS A 5 -7.12 9.54 -29.39
CA LYS A 5 -6.43 9.86 -28.13
C LYS A 5 -7.10 11.04 -27.42
N ASN A 6 -7.51 12.06 -28.17
CA ASN A 6 -8.09 13.31 -27.65
C ASN A 6 -9.56 13.25 -27.24
N ILE A 7 -10.25 12.10 -27.39
CA ILE A 7 -11.68 11.97 -27.02
C ILE A 7 -11.97 10.79 -26.08
N THR A 8 -11.00 9.92 -25.83
CA THR A 8 -11.21 8.75 -24.99
C THR A 8 -11.13 9.16 -23.53
N LYS A 9 -12.25 9.03 -22.82
CA LYS A 9 -12.35 9.38 -21.41
C LYS A 9 -12.04 8.19 -20.52
N ILE A 10 -11.41 8.47 -19.39
CA ILE A 10 -11.19 7.51 -18.30
C ILE A 10 -11.91 7.99 -17.05
N ARG A 11 -12.30 7.03 -16.21
CA ARG A 11 -12.90 7.29 -14.90
C ARG A 11 -12.00 6.82 -13.77
N LEU A 12 -11.93 7.64 -12.71
CA LEU A 12 -11.26 7.32 -11.45
C LEU A 12 -11.95 8.10 -10.33
N THR A 13 -11.70 7.75 -9.07
CA THR A 13 -12.26 8.49 -7.93
C THR A 13 -11.18 9.26 -7.21
N LYS A 14 -11.40 10.56 -7.02
CA LYS A 14 -10.61 11.43 -6.15
C LYS A 14 -11.30 11.54 -4.80
N PHE A 15 -10.51 11.51 -3.74
CA PHE A 15 -10.94 11.80 -2.37
C PHE A 15 -10.25 13.05 -1.86
N ILE A 16 -10.93 13.80 -1.01
CA ILE A 16 -10.42 14.98 -0.31
C ILE A 16 -10.64 14.76 1.18
N ASP A 17 -9.56 14.69 1.95
CA ASP A 17 -9.62 14.57 3.39
C ASP A 17 -10.09 15.88 4.04
N ALA A 18 -11.13 15.82 4.88
CA ALA A 18 -11.66 17.00 5.55
C ALA A 18 -10.66 17.58 6.58
N ASP A 19 -9.86 16.73 7.22
CA ASP A 19 -8.87 17.13 8.21
C ASP A 19 -7.55 17.61 7.59
N LYS A 20 -7.38 17.41 6.28
CA LYS A 20 -6.19 17.77 5.50
C LYS A 20 -4.88 17.19 6.02
N LYS A 21 -4.94 15.97 6.54
CA LYS A 21 -3.80 15.26 7.13
C LYS A 21 -3.31 14.12 6.27
N THR A 22 -4.06 13.69 5.26
CA THR A 22 -3.81 12.42 4.56
C THR A 22 -2.63 12.45 3.58
N ALA A 23 -1.42 12.71 4.08
CA ALA A 23 -0.16 12.63 3.37
C ALA A 23 1.00 12.31 4.31
N LYS A 24 2.16 11.97 3.74
CA LYS A 24 3.41 11.99 4.50
C LYS A 24 3.75 13.44 4.84
N SER A 25 4.10 13.71 6.09
CA SER A 25 4.61 15.02 6.50
C SER A 25 6.09 14.96 6.81
N TYR A 26 6.78 16.08 6.59
CA TYR A 26 8.19 16.25 6.86
C TYR A 26 8.43 17.49 7.70
N ASP A 27 9.31 17.33 8.71
CA ASP A 27 9.82 18.39 9.55
C ASP A 27 11.34 18.23 9.72
N PHE A 28 12.01 19.27 10.21
CA PHE A 28 13.44 19.28 10.46
C PHE A 28 13.71 19.67 11.91
N VAL A 29 13.92 18.65 12.75
CA VAL A 29 14.03 18.79 14.20
C VAL A 29 15.43 18.35 14.63
N ASN A 30 16.15 19.22 15.35
CA ASN A 30 17.50 18.94 15.88
C ASN A 30 18.49 18.43 14.81
N GLY A 31 18.47 19.05 13.62
CA GLY A 31 19.38 18.68 12.53
C GLY A 31 19.02 17.37 11.81
N LYS A 32 17.84 16.82 12.06
CA LYS A 32 17.37 15.57 11.44
C LYS A 32 16.05 15.79 10.72
N LEU A 33 15.97 15.27 9.51
CA LEU A 33 14.72 15.15 8.78
C LEU A 33 13.85 14.10 9.49
N VAL A 34 12.70 14.55 9.99
CA VAL A 34 11.68 13.70 10.61
C VAL A 34 10.57 13.50 9.60
N LYS A 35 10.15 12.25 9.41
CA LYS A 35 9.05 11.88 8.53
C LYS A 35 7.95 11.27 9.38
N GLU A 36 6.73 11.78 9.25
CA GLU A 36 5.54 11.15 9.81
C GLU A 36 4.65 10.62 8.68
N THR A 37 3.96 9.52 8.94
CA THR A 37 3.06 8.90 7.97
C THR A 37 1.63 9.12 8.44
N ASN A 38 1.02 10.23 8.02
CA ASN A 38 -0.36 10.57 8.36
C ASN A 38 -1.29 10.06 7.26
N GLY A 39 -1.34 8.73 7.09
CA GLY A 39 -1.92 8.11 5.89
C GLY A 39 -3.36 7.63 6.01
N ASN A 40 -4.15 8.14 6.95
CA ASN A 40 -5.49 7.60 7.20
C ASN A 40 -6.58 8.60 6.85
N PHE A 41 -7.37 8.26 5.84
CA PHE A 41 -8.59 8.95 5.50
C PHE A 41 -9.75 8.38 6.32
N TRP A 42 -10.34 9.21 7.17
CA TRP A 42 -11.48 8.85 8.02
C TRP A 42 -12.78 9.47 7.55
N ASN A 43 -12.72 10.75 7.18
CA ASN A 43 -13.86 11.49 6.67
C ASN A 43 -13.42 12.45 5.56
N GLY A 44 -14.37 12.83 4.72
CA GLY A 44 -14.14 13.78 3.64
C GLY A 44 -14.96 13.45 2.40
N SER A 45 -14.75 14.19 1.32
CA SER A 45 -15.55 14.05 0.11
C SER A 45 -14.89 13.12 -0.90
N PHE A 46 -15.69 12.54 -1.78
CA PHE A 46 -15.23 11.85 -2.98
C PHE A 46 -15.91 12.40 -4.23
N GLU A 47 -15.23 12.30 -5.36
CA GLU A 47 -15.72 12.71 -6.68
C GLU A 47 -15.18 11.73 -7.74
N THR A 48 -16.05 11.29 -8.65
CA THR A 48 -15.68 10.55 -9.84
C THR A 48 -15.21 11.53 -10.90
N ILE A 49 -13.91 11.50 -11.18
CA ILE A 49 -13.29 12.29 -12.23
C ILE A 49 -13.50 11.60 -13.57
N ASN A 50 -13.91 12.37 -14.58
CA ASN A 50 -14.18 11.89 -15.94
C ASN A 50 -13.52 12.82 -16.97
N ILE A 51 -12.26 12.54 -17.29
CA ILE A 51 -11.39 13.37 -18.11
C ILE A 51 -10.93 12.62 -19.36
N ASN A 52 -10.49 13.35 -20.39
CA ASN A 52 -9.74 12.70 -21.47
C ASN A 52 -8.44 12.18 -20.89
N TYR A 53 -8.00 10.99 -21.27
CA TYR A 53 -6.81 10.42 -20.63
C TYR A 53 -5.53 11.24 -20.91
N THR A 54 -5.53 12.07 -21.96
CA THR A 54 -4.46 13.01 -22.28
C THR A 54 -4.40 14.22 -21.34
N GLU A 55 -5.46 14.48 -20.57
CA GLU A 55 -5.52 15.52 -19.51
C GLU A 55 -4.99 14.98 -18.17
N LEU A 56 -4.64 13.69 -18.09
CA LEU A 56 -4.14 13.05 -16.87
C LEU A 56 -2.88 13.73 -16.29
N PRO A 57 -1.88 14.18 -17.08
CA PRO A 57 -0.71 14.86 -16.52
C PRO A 57 -1.09 16.15 -15.77
N ASP A 58 -1.99 16.96 -16.34
CA ASP A 58 -2.45 18.20 -15.73
C ASP A 58 -3.27 17.92 -14.47
N PHE A 59 -4.14 16.91 -14.52
CA PHE A 59 -4.90 16.45 -13.36
C PHE A 59 -3.98 16.00 -12.22
N ILE A 60 -3.00 15.13 -12.50
CA ILE A 60 -2.02 14.66 -11.51
C ILE A 60 -1.17 15.81 -10.96
N ASN A 61 -0.80 16.80 -11.79
CA ASN A 61 -0.09 18.00 -11.33
C ASN A 61 -0.94 18.91 -10.44
N SER A 62 -2.26 18.93 -10.64
CA SER A 62 -3.18 19.77 -9.86
C SER A 62 -3.45 19.26 -8.45
N MET A 63 -3.13 17.99 -8.16
CA MET A 63 -3.40 17.37 -6.88
C MET A 63 -2.58 17.97 -5.73
N VAL A 64 -3.18 18.02 -4.55
CA VAL A 64 -2.57 18.55 -3.32
C VAL A 64 -2.48 17.48 -2.23
N SER A 65 -1.63 17.69 -1.22
CA SER A 65 -1.19 16.61 -0.32
C SER A 65 -2.29 15.90 0.48
N TRP A 66 -3.46 16.51 0.68
CA TRP A 66 -4.59 15.88 1.38
C TRP A 66 -5.63 15.26 0.44
N GLU A 67 -5.33 15.22 -0.85
CA GLU A 67 -6.12 14.50 -1.84
C GLU A 67 -5.46 13.14 -2.12
N PHE A 68 -6.26 12.16 -2.52
CA PHE A 68 -5.75 10.90 -3.02
C PHE A 68 -6.70 10.31 -4.05
N LEU A 69 -6.17 9.38 -4.84
CA LEU A 69 -6.93 8.66 -5.85
C LEU A 69 -7.19 7.24 -5.41
N ILE A 70 -8.21 6.63 -5.98
CA ILE A 70 -8.34 5.17 -6.02
C ILE A 70 -8.67 4.76 -7.47
N GLN A 71 -8.36 3.51 -7.81
CA GLN A 71 -8.63 2.97 -9.15
C GLN A 71 -10.12 2.61 -9.34
N GLY A 72 -10.83 2.35 -8.24
CA GLY A 72 -12.25 2.03 -8.25
C GLY A 72 -13.15 3.26 -8.44
N VAL A 73 -14.36 3.01 -8.90
CA VAL A 73 -15.40 4.04 -9.07
C VAL A 73 -16.65 3.65 -8.33
N HIS A 74 -17.33 4.65 -7.75
CA HIS A 74 -18.58 4.39 -7.05
C HIS A 74 -19.65 3.90 -8.04
N HIS A 75 -20.46 2.92 -7.61
CA HIS A 75 -21.46 2.28 -8.47
C HIS A 75 -22.57 3.22 -8.98
N SER A 76 -23.07 4.10 -8.13
CA SER A 76 -24.23 4.97 -8.41
C SER A 76 -23.95 6.47 -8.29
N LEU A 77 -23.28 6.90 -7.22
CA LEU A 77 -22.93 8.29 -6.97
C LEU A 77 -21.71 8.73 -7.79
N THR A 78 -21.73 9.96 -8.29
CA THR A 78 -20.56 10.61 -8.89
C THR A 78 -19.82 11.48 -7.89
N GLU A 79 -20.44 11.85 -6.78
CA GLU A 79 -19.85 12.62 -5.69
C GLU A 79 -20.58 12.30 -4.38
N GLY A 80 -19.96 12.58 -3.25
CA GLY A 80 -20.55 12.41 -1.93
C GLY A 80 -19.51 12.51 -0.82
N ASN A 81 -19.91 12.18 0.41
CA ASN A 81 -19.07 12.21 1.58
C ASN A 81 -18.88 10.81 2.17
N CYS A 82 -17.70 10.55 2.71
CA CYS A 82 -17.41 9.41 3.54
C CYS A 82 -17.28 9.84 5.02
N PRO A 83 -17.80 9.06 5.98
CA PRO A 83 -18.58 7.84 5.80
C PRO A 83 -20.10 8.06 5.54
N GLU A 84 -20.55 9.32 5.43
CA GLU A 84 -21.99 9.69 5.44
C GLU A 84 -22.79 9.12 4.27
N ASP A 85 -22.40 9.42 3.03
CA ASP A 85 -23.08 8.96 1.81
C ASP A 85 -22.57 7.57 1.38
N ALA A 86 -21.31 7.25 1.68
CA ALA A 86 -20.65 6.01 1.30
C ALA A 86 -19.49 5.67 2.25
N THR A 87 -19.18 4.38 2.40
CA THR A 87 -17.93 3.94 3.06
C THR A 87 -16.90 3.55 1.99
N ARG A 88 -15.61 3.88 2.17
CA ARG A 88 -14.53 3.53 1.22
C ARG A 88 -14.20 2.03 1.26
N LEU A 89 -15.09 1.21 0.72
CA LEU A 89 -14.95 -0.24 0.58
C LEU A 89 -14.77 -0.63 -0.89
N LYS A 90 -14.17 -1.79 -1.14
CA LYS A 90 -13.99 -2.32 -2.51
C LYS A 90 -15.33 -2.65 -3.17
N GLU A 91 -16.35 -3.00 -2.38
CA GLU A 91 -17.73 -3.25 -2.85
C GLU A 91 -18.42 -1.95 -3.24
N THR A 92 -18.09 -0.85 -2.58
CA THR A 92 -18.65 0.48 -2.87
C THR A 92 -17.95 1.13 -4.07
N PHE A 93 -16.62 0.95 -4.16
CA PHE A 93 -15.77 1.47 -5.22
C PHE A 93 -15.03 0.32 -5.93
N PRO A 94 -15.70 -0.54 -6.70
CA PRO A 94 -15.03 -1.64 -7.37
C PRO A 94 -14.29 -1.19 -8.62
N PHE A 95 -13.48 -2.10 -9.15
CA PHE A 95 -13.10 -2.06 -10.55
C PHE A 95 -14.34 -2.17 -11.45
N ALA A 96 -14.33 -1.48 -12.58
CA ALA A 96 -15.48 -1.34 -13.46
C ALA A 96 -15.17 -1.87 -14.88
N ASP A 97 -16.22 -2.33 -15.56
CA ASP A 97 -16.13 -2.75 -16.97
C ASP A 97 -16.21 -1.54 -17.91
N SER A 98 -15.29 -0.60 -17.72
CA SER A 98 -15.23 0.67 -18.45
C SER A 98 -13.81 1.24 -18.40
N PRO A 99 -13.44 2.12 -19.36
CA PRO A 99 -12.14 2.76 -19.34
C PRO A 99 -11.86 3.50 -18.03
N GLY A 100 -10.63 3.37 -17.56
CA GLY A 100 -10.20 3.91 -16.27
C GLY A 100 -8.70 3.90 -16.13
N LEU A 101 -8.23 3.70 -14.90
CA LEU A 101 -6.82 3.79 -14.57
C LEU A 101 -6.29 2.49 -13.98
N LEU A 102 -5.19 2.00 -14.54
CA LEU A 102 -4.30 1.04 -13.89
C LEU A 102 -3.17 1.84 -13.23
N CYS A 103 -2.95 1.63 -11.94
CA CYS A 103 -1.83 2.24 -11.22
C CYS A 103 -0.83 1.16 -10.78
N ILE A 104 0.43 1.36 -11.11
CA ILE A 104 1.55 0.56 -10.58
C ILE A 104 2.28 1.43 -9.57
N ASP A 105 2.30 0.99 -8.31
CA ASP A 105 3.09 1.62 -7.25
C ASP A 105 4.43 0.89 -7.15
N SER A 106 5.49 1.59 -7.52
CA SER A 106 6.87 1.10 -7.49
C SER A 106 7.61 1.73 -6.33
N ASP A 107 7.77 0.94 -5.27
CA ASP A 107 8.45 1.36 -4.04
C ASP A 107 9.94 1.02 -4.06
N SER A 108 10.76 1.86 -3.40
CA SER A 108 12.20 1.63 -3.23
C SER A 108 12.99 1.41 -4.54
N VAL A 109 12.62 2.07 -5.62
CA VAL A 109 13.19 1.86 -6.97
C VAL A 109 14.71 2.03 -7.01
N HIS A 110 15.27 2.96 -6.23
CA HIS A 110 16.73 3.15 -6.07
C HIS A 110 17.46 1.88 -5.62
N LYS A 111 16.83 1.01 -4.81
CA LYS A 111 17.44 -0.26 -4.38
C LYS A 111 17.55 -1.28 -5.51
N GLN A 112 16.77 -1.09 -6.57
CA GLN A 112 16.80 -1.88 -7.80
C GLN A 112 17.74 -1.25 -8.85
N GLY A 113 18.52 -0.23 -8.47
CA GLY A 113 19.41 0.49 -9.38
C GLY A 113 18.71 1.46 -10.32
N ILE A 114 17.43 1.75 -10.12
CA ILE A 114 16.64 2.69 -10.93
C ILE A 114 16.77 4.09 -10.32
N GLN A 115 17.32 5.02 -11.10
CA GLN A 115 17.67 6.38 -10.69
C GLN A 115 16.83 7.46 -11.38
N SER A 116 16.08 7.11 -12.43
CA SER A 116 15.20 8.03 -13.18
C SER A 116 13.85 7.41 -13.56
N LEU A 117 12.89 8.26 -13.93
CA LEU A 117 11.58 7.82 -14.44
C LEU A 117 11.71 7.10 -15.79
N GLU A 118 12.61 7.56 -16.66
CA GLU A 118 12.97 6.87 -17.91
C GLU A 118 13.49 5.45 -17.65
N GLU A 119 14.39 5.27 -16.68
CA GLU A 119 14.88 3.93 -16.30
C GLU A 119 13.76 3.04 -15.74
N LEU A 120 12.81 3.61 -14.98
CA LEU A 120 11.64 2.87 -14.52
C LEU A 120 10.72 2.47 -15.67
N ASN A 121 10.45 3.37 -16.62
CA ASN A 121 9.65 3.07 -17.82
C ASN A 121 10.29 1.95 -18.64
N ASN A 122 11.62 1.98 -18.80
CA ASN A 122 12.38 0.90 -19.44
C ASN A 122 12.30 -0.41 -18.65
N ALA A 123 12.33 -0.37 -17.31
CA ALA A 123 12.15 -1.56 -16.47
C ALA A 123 10.74 -2.15 -16.62
N LEU A 124 9.69 -1.32 -16.65
CA LEU A 124 8.31 -1.78 -16.88
C LEU A 124 8.17 -2.44 -18.26
N GLY A 125 8.82 -1.91 -19.31
CA GLY A 125 8.87 -2.53 -20.64
C GLY A 125 9.58 -3.89 -20.69
N LYS A 126 10.54 -4.14 -19.78
CA LYS A 126 11.18 -5.45 -19.60
C LYS A 126 10.30 -6.43 -18.81
N ILE A 127 9.46 -5.92 -17.91
CA ILE A 127 8.51 -6.72 -17.13
C ILE A 127 7.46 -7.29 -18.07
N ASP A 128 6.84 -6.44 -18.89
CA ASP A 128 5.88 -6.87 -19.89
C ASP A 128 6.02 -6.04 -21.17
N PRO A 129 6.30 -6.67 -22.33
CA PRO A 129 6.45 -5.95 -23.59
C PRO A 129 5.23 -5.12 -23.99
N SER A 130 4.03 -5.46 -23.50
CA SER A 130 2.79 -4.74 -23.77
C SER A 130 2.74 -3.39 -23.05
N LEU A 131 3.65 -3.13 -22.12
CA LEU A 131 3.83 -1.82 -21.49
C LEU A 131 4.73 -0.90 -22.34
N ASN A 132 5.34 -1.38 -23.42
CA ASN A 132 6.06 -0.53 -24.37
C ASN A 132 5.07 0.25 -25.24
N ASN A 133 5.40 1.51 -25.55
CA ASN A 133 4.57 2.40 -26.40
C ASN A 133 3.13 2.61 -25.89
N ILE A 134 2.91 2.45 -24.58
CA ILE A 134 1.65 2.78 -23.90
C ILE A 134 1.81 4.13 -23.21
N TYR A 135 0.74 4.93 -23.23
CA TYR A 135 0.66 6.22 -22.56
C TYR A 135 0.81 6.02 -21.05
N LYS A 136 1.76 6.71 -20.43
CA LYS A 136 1.95 6.69 -18.97
C LYS A 136 2.18 8.07 -18.43
N VAL A 137 1.66 8.30 -17.23
CA VAL A 137 2.04 9.44 -16.40
C VAL A 137 2.73 8.88 -15.16
N MET A 138 3.99 9.23 -14.96
CA MET A 138 4.77 8.82 -13.79
C MET A 138 4.92 9.99 -12.85
N SER A 139 4.57 9.79 -11.58
CA SER A 139 4.70 10.81 -10.53
C SER A 139 5.59 10.31 -9.41
N THR A 140 6.56 11.12 -9.00
CA THR A 140 7.40 10.77 -7.85
C THR A 140 6.60 10.90 -6.55
N SER A 141 6.67 9.87 -5.70
CA SER A 141 5.89 9.82 -4.46
C SER A 141 6.33 10.90 -3.47
N ALA A 142 5.47 11.17 -2.47
CA ALA A 142 5.73 12.09 -1.36
C ALA A 142 7.03 11.84 -0.56
N SER A 143 7.72 10.72 -0.80
CA SER A 143 9.01 10.40 -0.15
C SER A 143 10.25 10.57 -1.04
N SER A 144 10.05 10.95 -2.30
CA SER A 144 11.10 11.14 -3.29
C SER A 144 11.49 12.63 -3.39
N ASN A 145 12.73 12.89 -3.81
CA ASN A 145 13.22 14.22 -4.17
C ASN A 145 13.08 15.27 -3.05
N ILE A 146 13.44 14.89 -1.82
CA ILE A 146 13.41 15.77 -0.64
C ILE A 146 14.78 16.40 -0.44
N SER A 147 14.82 17.70 -0.27
CA SER A 147 16.01 18.48 0.06
C SER A 147 15.79 19.33 1.31
N VAL A 148 16.88 19.64 2.02
CA VAL A 148 16.91 20.57 3.16
C VAL A 148 17.99 21.60 2.89
N ASP A 149 17.65 22.89 2.90
CA ASP A 149 18.55 24.01 2.58
C ASP A 149 19.29 23.83 1.25
N GLY A 150 18.60 23.28 0.25
CA GLY A 150 19.15 23.01 -1.09
C GLY A 150 20.05 21.77 -1.18
N LYS A 151 20.29 21.05 -0.07
CA LYS A 151 21.01 19.78 -0.06
C LYS A 151 20.03 18.61 -0.18
N GLU A 152 20.26 17.73 -1.15
CA GLU A 152 19.47 16.50 -1.30
C GLU A 152 19.60 15.62 -0.05
N PHE A 153 18.45 15.19 0.46
CA PHE A 153 18.33 14.22 1.56
C PHE A 153 17.75 12.89 1.07
N ASN A 154 16.80 12.94 0.14
CA ASN A 154 16.25 11.79 -0.56
C ASN A 154 16.21 12.05 -2.06
N GLY A 155 16.87 11.20 -2.86
CA GLY A 155 16.65 11.14 -4.31
C GLY A 155 15.33 10.41 -4.67
N LEU A 156 15.30 9.81 -5.85
CA LEU A 156 14.15 9.00 -6.31
C LEU A 156 13.95 7.78 -5.40
N ARG A 157 12.77 7.65 -4.78
CA ARG A 157 12.45 6.52 -3.89
C ARG A 157 11.30 5.67 -4.37
N GLY A 158 10.13 6.28 -4.53
CA GLY A 158 8.93 5.61 -5.02
C GLY A 158 8.26 6.41 -6.13
N VAL A 159 7.54 5.72 -6.99
CA VAL A 159 6.87 6.28 -8.18
C VAL A 159 5.52 5.62 -8.35
N HIS A 160 4.48 6.43 -8.55
CA HIS A 160 3.20 5.94 -9.06
C HIS A 160 3.21 6.06 -10.58
N THR A 161 2.95 4.96 -11.29
CA THR A 161 2.79 4.93 -12.74
C THR A 161 1.32 4.76 -13.07
N PHE A 162 0.73 5.81 -13.64
CA PHE A 162 -0.66 5.88 -14.04
C PHE A 162 -0.79 5.53 -15.52
N ILE A 163 -1.56 4.49 -15.83
CA ILE A 163 -1.74 3.95 -17.17
C ILE A 163 -3.24 3.94 -17.49
N PRO A 164 -3.70 4.75 -18.46
CA PRO A 164 -5.04 4.65 -19.01
C PRO A 164 -5.27 3.24 -19.58
N ILE A 165 -6.38 2.62 -19.20
CA ILE A 165 -6.73 1.25 -19.62
C ILE A 165 -8.18 1.20 -20.11
N ASP A 166 -8.45 0.39 -21.15
CA ASP A 166 -9.77 0.23 -21.77
C ASP A 166 -10.85 -0.36 -20.84
N THR A 167 -10.45 -1.13 -19.82
CA THR A 167 -11.32 -1.63 -18.75
C THR A 167 -10.53 -1.88 -17.46
N THR A 168 -11.04 -1.45 -16.31
CA THR A 168 -10.38 -1.70 -15.02
C THR A 168 -10.76 -3.03 -14.39
N LYS A 169 -11.78 -3.72 -14.92
CA LYS A 169 -12.29 -5.02 -14.43
C LYS A 169 -11.19 -6.06 -14.17
N ASN A 170 -10.11 -6.00 -14.95
CA ASN A 170 -8.99 -6.95 -14.88
C ASN A 170 -7.77 -6.42 -14.09
N ASN A 171 -7.82 -5.20 -13.53
CA ASN A 171 -6.65 -4.58 -12.87
C ASN A 171 -6.02 -5.47 -11.81
N LYS A 172 -6.83 -6.14 -10.97
CA LYS A 172 -6.32 -7.10 -9.98
C LYS A 172 -5.44 -8.18 -10.63
N ALA A 173 -5.96 -8.85 -11.65
CA ALA A 173 -5.24 -9.93 -12.32
C ALA A 173 -4.00 -9.40 -13.05
N ILE A 174 -4.11 -8.23 -13.71
CA ILE A 174 -3.01 -7.56 -14.39
C ILE A 174 -1.88 -7.24 -13.40
N LEU A 175 -2.18 -6.64 -12.25
CA LEU A 175 -1.17 -6.31 -11.23
C LEU A 175 -0.52 -7.56 -10.64
N GLU A 176 -1.27 -8.65 -10.45
CA GLU A 176 -0.72 -9.93 -10.00
C GLU A 176 0.24 -10.54 -11.04
N ILE A 177 -0.11 -10.47 -12.33
CA ILE A 177 0.74 -10.91 -13.44
C ILE A 177 2.02 -10.07 -13.50
N LEU A 178 1.89 -8.74 -13.46
CA LEU A 178 3.03 -7.81 -13.52
C LEU A 178 3.94 -7.97 -12.30
N HIS A 179 3.39 -8.25 -11.12
CA HIS A 179 4.19 -8.57 -9.93
C HIS A 179 5.05 -9.82 -10.15
N ALA A 180 4.48 -10.90 -10.68
CA ALA A 180 5.22 -12.12 -10.98
C ALA A 180 6.27 -11.89 -12.06
N ARG A 181 5.91 -11.21 -13.16
CA ARG A 181 6.84 -10.85 -14.24
C ARG A 181 7.97 -9.94 -13.76
N SER A 182 7.71 -9.06 -12.80
CA SER A 182 8.73 -8.22 -12.16
C SER A 182 9.80 -9.06 -11.46
N ILE A 183 9.39 -10.11 -10.74
CA ILE A 183 10.32 -11.04 -10.10
C ILE A 183 11.08 -11.88 -11.14
N ILE A 184 10.40 -12.35 -12.19
CA ILE A 184 11.02 -13.07 -13.32
C ILE A 184 12.12 -12.22 -13.96
N ALA A 185 11.82 -10.96 -14.25
CA ALA A 185 12.74 -9.98 -14.84
C ALA A 185 13.90 -9.56 -13.92
N GLY A 186 13.90 -10.01 -12.65
CA GLY A 186 15.01 -9.77 -11.71
C GLY A 186 14.81 -8.55 -10.81
N PHE A 187 13.61 -7.95 -10.78
CA PHE A 187 13.28 -6.81 -9.93
C PHE A 187 12.55 -7.23 -8.63
N GLY A 188 12.73 -8.48 -8.20
CA GLY A 188 12.18 -9.02 -6.96
C GLY A 188 13.16 -8.90 -5.79
N TYR A 189 12.64 -8.68 -4.59
CA TYR A 189 13.44 -8.72 -3.36
C TYR A 189 12.66 -9.30 -2.19
N ALA A 190 13.37 -9.84 -1.20
CA ALA A 190 12.77 -10.30 0.04
C ALA A 190 12.84 -9.21 1.11
N LYS A 191 11.77 -9.04 1.88
CA LYS A 191 11.67 -8.15 3.04
C LYS A 191 11.35 -8.97 4.28
N VAL A 192 12.18 -8.84 5.31
CA VAL A 192 11.90 -9.40 6.65
C VAL A 192 11.09 -8.38 7.46
N THR A 193 9.94 -8.80 7.97
CA THR A 193 9.09 -7.99 8.88
C THR A 193 9.65 -7.99 10.30
N ILE A 194 9.14 -7.11 11.18
CA ILE A 194 9.60 -7.06 12.58
C ILE A 194 9.36 -8.37 13.35
N SER A 195 8.36 -9.16 12.94
CA SER A 195 8.05 -10.48 13.50
C SER A 195 8.84 -11.62 12.85
N GLY A 196 9.69 -11.32 11.87
CA GLY A 196 10.51 -12.31 11.16
C GLY A 196 9.79 -13.02 10.01
N ASN A 197 8.58 -12.62 9.63
CA ASN A 197 7.93 -13.11 8.40
C ASN A 197 8.64 -12.55 7.16
N ILE A 198 8.78 -13.38 6.12
CA ILE A 198 9.41 -13.02 4.84
C ILE A 198 8.33 -12.68 3.81
N ILE A 199 8.37 -11.46 3.29
CA ILE A 199 7.51 -10.97 2.20
C ILE A 199 8.34 -10.86 0.93
N ILE A 200 7.82 -11.39 -0.19
CA ILE A 200 8.43 -11.19 -1.50
C ILE A 200 7.79 -9.96 -2.16
N CYS A 201 8.62 -8.96 -2.40
CA CYS A 201 8.25 -7.69 -3.00
C CYS A 201 8.81 -7.58 -4.42
N SER A 202 8.26 -6.65 -5.21
CA SER A 202 8.73 -6.35 -6.56
C SER A 202 8.48 -4.87 -6.91
N LEU A 203 8.67 -4.46 -8.17
CA LEU A 203 8.31 -3.11 -8.62
C LEU A 203 6.79 -2.88 -8.70
N VAL A 204 5.97 -3.90 -8.45
CA VAL A 204 4.51 -3.78 -8.42
C VAL A 204 4.03 -4.10 -7.01
N ASP A 205 3.62 -3.07 -6.26
CA ASP A 205 2.96 -3.26 -4.97
C ASP A 205 1.55 -3.84 -5.18
N LYS A 206 1.34 -5.01 -4.57
CA LYS A 206 0.08 -5.75 -4.62
C LYS A 206 -1.03 -5.11 -3.79
N ALA A 207 -0.75 -4.10 -2.95
CA ALA A 207 -1.80 -3.35 -2.28
C ALA A 207 -2.81 -2.76 -3.30
N LEU A 208 -2.31 -2.33 -4.47
CA LEU A 208 -3.14 -1.79 -5.56
C LEU A 208 -3.96 -2.85 -6.32
N CYS A 209 -3.83 -4.15 -5.99
CA CYS A 209 -4.77 -5.18 -6.43
C CYS A 209 -6.18 -4.98 -5.86
N THR A 210 -6.36 -4.04 -4.93
CA THR A 210 -7.65 -3.65 -4.36
C THR A 210 -8.10 -2.31 -4.91
N SER A 211 -9.34 -2.22 -5.39
CA SER A 211 -9.87 -1.06 -6.10
C SER A 211 -9.99 0.21 -5.25
N ASN A 212 -10.17 0.06 -3.93
CA ASN A 212 -10.30 1.17 -2.98
C ASN A 212 -8.97 1.53 -2.28
N GLN A 213 -7.84 0.96 -2.70
CA GLN A 213 -6.53 1.26 -2.14
C GLN A 213 -6.14 2.72 -2.45
N PRO A 214 -5.86 3.56 -1.43
CA PRO A 214 -5.45 4.95 -1.63
C PRO A 214 -4.12 5.05 -2.37
N ILE A 215 -4.08 5.95 -3.36
CA ILE A 215 -2.90 6.41 -4.07
C ILE A 215 -2.71 7.88 -3.68
N TYR A 216 -1.83 8.11 -2.70
CA TYR A 216 -1.55 9.45 -2.18
C TYR A 216 -0.75 10.25 -3.20
N GLU A 217 -1.44 11.18 -3.85
CA GLU A 217 -0.91 11.95 -4.94
C GLU A 217 -1.17 13.43 -4.65
N GLY A 218 -0.15 14.27 -4.79
CA GLY A 218 -0.20 15.67 -4.32
C GLY A 218 0.96 16.10 -3.42
N GLY A 219 1.99 15.26 -3.32
CA GLY A 219 3.22 15.59 -2.61
C GLY A 219 3.13 15.46 -1.09
N ALA A 220 4.24 15.77 -0.43
CA ALA A 220 4.36 15.76 1.02
C ALA A 220 3.84 17.05 1.66
N ILE A 221 3.29 16.93 2.85
CA ILE A 221 3.04 18.08 3.73
C ILE A 221 4.39 18.55 4.29
N ILE A 222 4.77 19.78 3.98
CA ILE A 222 6.03 20.36 4.44
C ILE A 222 5.75 21.30 5.62
N ASN A 223 6.24 20.93 6.81
CA ASN A 223 6.02 21.69 8.06
C ASN A 223 7.17 22.65 8.38
N ASN A 224 8.22 22.69 7.55
CA ASN A 224 9.43 23.48 7.78
C ASN A 224 9.94 24.08 6.47
N ASP A 225 10.13 25.41 6.45
CA ASP A 225 10.49 26.17 5.24
C ASP A 225 11.86 25.81 4.67
N SER A 226 12.75 25.17 5.45
CA SER A 226 14.04 24.68 4.96
C SER A 226 13.90 23.46 4.04
N ILE A 227 12.77 22.75 4.11
CA ILE A 227 12.52 21.52 3.36
C ILE A 227 11.84 21.88 2.04
N LYS A 228 12.29 21.24 0.97
CA LYS A 228 11.61 21.29 -0.33
C LYS A 228 11.45 19.88 -0.88
N GLN A 229 10.27 19.61 -1.41
CA GLN A 229 10.06 18.47 -2.30
C GLN A 229 10.05 18.96 -3.75
N ASP A 230 10.91 18.38 -4.57
CA ASP A 230 10.89 18.54 -6.01
C ASP A 230 10.10 17.39 -6.64
N ARG A 231 8.76 17.47 -6.59
CA ARG A 231 7.89 16.43 -7.15
C ARG A 231 7.95 16.51 -8.68
N GLN A 232 8.34 15.39 -9.29
CA GLN A 232 8.50 15.26 -10.73
C GLN A 232 7.30 14.49 -11.30
N VAL A 233 6.69 15.02 -12.35
CA VAL A 233 5.64 14.35 -13.12
C VAL A 233 6.07 14.30 -14.58
N GLU A 234 6.24 13.10 -15.12
CA GLU A 234 6.70 12.88 -16.49
C GLU A 234 5.67 12.07 -17.28
N THR A 235 5.54 12.39 -18.56
CA THR A 235 4.61 11.71 -19.46
C THR A 235 5.38 10.98 -20.54
N PHE A 236 5.02 9.72 -20.75
CA PHE A 236 5.53 8.89 -21.83
C PHE A 236 4.40 8.71 -22.84
N ASP A 237 4.60 9.17 -24.08
CA ASP A 237 3.57 9.02 -25.12
C ASP A 237 3.40 7.56 -25.54
N GLY A 238 2.19 7.24 -25.98
CA GLY A 238 1.78 5.92 -26.39
C GLY A 238 0.28 5.81 -26.51
N ASP A 239 -0.20 4.59 -26.72
CA ASP A 239 -1.63 4.31 -26.80
C ASP A 239 -2.22 3.96 -25.42
N MET A 240 -3.55 4.00 -25.32
CA MET A 240 -4.23 3.45 -24.14
C MET A 240 -3.95 1.94 -24.05
N LEU A 241 -3.70 1.43 -22.84
CA LEU A 241 -3.49 0.00 -22.63
C LEU A 241 -4.78 -0.76 -22.92
N SER A 242 -4.67 -1.85 -23.69
CA SER A 242 -5.75 -2.83 -23.72
C SER A 242 -5.54 -3.85 -22.61
N ALA A 243 -6.53 -4.06 -21.75
CA ALA A 243 -6.45 -5.05 -20.68
C ALA A 243 -6.17 -6.47 -21.20
N ALA A 244 -6.58 -6.75 -22.45
CA ALA A 244 -6.37 -8.05 -23.09
C ALA A 244 -4.93 -8.27 -23.61
N SER A 245 -4.10 -7.21 -23.69
CA SER A 245 -2.69 -7.37 -24.12
C SER A 245 -1.82 -8.00 -23.03
N ILE A 246 -2.17 -7.81 -21.76
CA ILE A 246 -1.50 -8.47 -20.63
C ILE A 246 -2.04 -9.89 -20.49
N LEU A 247 -1.35 -10.83 -21.16
CA LEU A 247 -1.72 -12.23 -21.14
C LEU A 247 -1.42 -12.87 -19.77
N PRO A 248 -2.24 -13.85 -19.33
CA PRO A 248 -1.94 -14.68 -18.16
C PRO A 248 -0.55 -15.29 -18.22
N LEU A 249 0.02 -15.58 -17.05
CA LEU A 249 1.32 -16.26 -16.96
C LEU A 249 1.25 -17.63 -17.64
N THR A 250 2.27 -17.93 -18.43
CA THR A 250 2.48 -19.29 -18.95
C THR A 250 2.93 -20.24 -17.84
N GLN A 251 2.82 -21.55 -18.09
CA GLN A 251 3.32 -22.56 -17.14
C GLN A 251 4.82 -22.39 -16.85
N GLU A 252 5.62 -22.05 -17.87
CA GLU A 252 7.04 -21.76 -17.71
C GLU A 252 7.28 -20.52 -16.83
N GLU A 253 6.53 -19.44 -17.05
CA GLU A 253 6.62 -18.24 -16.20
C GLU A 253 6.28 -18.55 -14.73
N ILE A 254 5.25 -19.37 -14.49
CA ILE A 254 4.86 -19.79 -13.14
C ILE A 254 6.01 -20.54 -12.45
N GLU A 255 6.65 -21.48 -13.14
CA GLU A 255 7.79 -22.25 -12.61
C GLU A 255 9.00 -21.36 -12.32
N ILE A 256 9.33 -20.43 -13.22
CA ILE A 256 10.42 -19.46 -13.01
C ILE A 256 10.12 -18.54 -11.82
N PHE A 257 8.87 -18.05 -11.73
CA PHE A 257 8.43 -17.20 -10.63
C PHE A 257 8.53 -17.92 -9.27
N GLN A 258 8.07 -19.18 -9.18
CA GLN A 258 8.19 -19.99 -7.97
C GLN A 258 9.66 -20.19 -7.57
N LYS A 259 10.50 -20.63 -8.51
CA LYS A 259 11.93 -20.84 -8.29
C LYS A 259 12.65 -19.58 -7.80
N LYS A 260 12.41 -18.44 -8.42
CA LYS A 260 13.02 -17.15 -8.02
C LYS A 260 12.50 -16.69 -6.66
N SER A 261 11.21 -16.87 -6.39
CA SER A 261 10.63 -16.52 -5.09
C SER A 261 11.20 -17.37 -3.96
N GLU A 262 11.40 -18.66 -4.17
CA GLU A 262 12.06 -19.56 -3.21
C GLU A 262 13.52 -19.16 -2.97
N ALA A 263 14.27 -18.83 -4.03
CA ALA A 263 15.64 -18.34 -3.89
C ALA A 263 15.71 -17.03 -3.07
N LEU A 264 14.78 -16.10 -3.30
CA LEU A 264 14.68 -14.87 -2.49
C LEU A 264 14.37 -15.18 -1.02
N ARG A 265 13.44 -16.11 -0.73
CA ARG A 265 13.17 -16.53 0.66
C ARG A 265 14.39 -17.16 1.32
N ALA A 266 15.07 -18.07 0.63
CA ALA A 266 16.28 -18.72 1.13
C ALA A 266 17.39 -17.71 1.43
N SER A 267 17.52 -16.65 0.62
CA SER A 267 18.57 -15.63 0.78
C SER A 267 18.50 -14.84 2.09
N VAL A 268 17.32 -14.75 2.71
CA VAL A 268 17.10 -14.02 3.98
C VAL A 268 16.63 -14.93 5.12
N ALA A 269 16.67 -16.26 4.94
CA ALA A 269 16.11 -17.21 5.91
C ALA A 269 16.78 -17.11 7.30
N GLU A 270 18.11 -16.99 7.34
CA GLU A 270 18.85 -16.84 8.61
C GLU A 270 18.54 -15.50 9.32
N GLU A 271 18.41 -14.40 8.55
CA GLU A 271 18.03 -13.10 9.10
C GLU A 271 16.61 -13.16 9.67
N ALA A 272 15.68 -13.72 8.90
CA ALA A 272 14.29 -13.90 9.31
C ALA A 272 14.17 -14.72 10.60
N GLN A 273 14.93 -15.82 10.71
CA GLN A 273 14.97 -16.64 11.91
C GLN A 273 15.50 -15.84 13.12
N LYS A 274 16.61 -15.12 12.97
CA LYS A 274 17.18 -14.29 14.06
C LYS A 274 16.20 -13.21 14.53
N VAL A 275 15.54 -12.54 13.59
CA VAL A 275 14.52 -11.52 13.90
C VAL A 275 13.35 -12.16 14.63
N ARG A 276 12.86 -13.32 14.18
CA ARG A 276 11.77 -14.06 14.82
C ARG A 276 12.10 -14.50 16.25
N GLU A 277 13.28 -15.07 16.47
CA GLU A 277 13.73 -15.50 17.80
C GLU A 277 13.78 -14.31 18.78
N GLN A 278 14.31 -13.17 18.32
CA GLN A 278 14.37 -11.96 19.14
C GLN A 278 12.96 -11.40 19.41
N PHE A 279 12.09 -11.39 18.41
CA PHE A 279 10.69 -10.97 18.56
C PHE A 279 9.95 -11.85 19.57
N GLN A 280 10.04 -13.18 19.43
CA GLN A 280 9.44 -14.14 20.36
C GLN A 280 9.95 -13.93 21.78
N LYS A 281 11.26 -13.75 21.97
CA LYS A 281 11.85 -13.51 23.29
C LYS A 281 11.28 -12.26 23.96
N VAL A 282 11.25 -11.14 23.25
CA VAL A 282 10.75 -9.86 23.79
C VAL A 282 9.27 -9.93 24.10
N HIS A 283 8.46 -10.44 23.17
CA HIS A 283 7.01 -10.48 23.34
C HIS A 283 6.53 -11.53 24.34
N SER A 284 7.22 -12.67 24.45
CA SER A 284 6.93 -13.67 25.48
C SER A 284 7.22 -13.14 26.88
N ALA A 285 8.35 -12.44 27.06
CA ALA A 285 8.67 -11.82 28.36
C ALA A 285 7.60 -10.82 28.79
N ARG A 286 7.11 -9.99 27.86
CA ARG A 286 6.00 -9.05 28.12
C ARG A 286 4.70 -9.75 28.50
N LEU A 287 4.38 -10.89 27.86
CA LEU A 287 3.18 -11.67 28.22
C LEU A 287 3.28 -12.22 29.65
N ILE A 288 4.44 -12.75 30.03
CA ILE A 288 4.69 -13.31 31.38
C ILE A 288 4.63 -12.21 32.44
N GLU A 289 5.20 -11.04 32.17
CA GLU A 289 5.15 -9.89 33.09
C GLU A 289 3.70 -9.48 33.41
N LYS A 290 2.82 -9.52 32.40
CA LYS A 290 1.40 -9.20 32.55
C LYS A 290 0.54 -10.36 33.05
N ASN A 291 1.02 -11.60 32.94
CA ASN A 291 0.32 -12.79 33.37
C ASN A 291 1.31 -13.82 33.94
N TYR A 292 1.59 -13.68 35.23
CA TYR A 292 2.58 -14.47 35.98
C TYR A 292 2.28 -15.98 36.05
N GLN A 293 1.09 -16.42 35.61
CA GLN A 293 0.74 -17.84 35.52
C GLN A 293 1.24 -18.49 34.22
N LEU A 294 1.67 -17.70 33.23
CA LEU A 294 2.21 -18.23 31.97
C LEU A 294 3.64 -18.73 32.17
N THR A 295 3.88 -19.95 31.71
CA THR A 295 5.24 -20.48 31.54
C THR A 295 5.89 -19.87 30.30
N THR A 296 7.23 -19.86 30.25
CA THR A 296 7.99 -19.43 29.07
C THR A 296 7.57 -20.18 27.81
N THR A 297 7.34 -21.49 27.91
CA THR A 297 6.90 -22.32 26.78
C THR A 297 5.53 -21.92 26.28
N ASN A 298 4.56 -21.69 27.18
CA ASN A 298 3.21 -21.28 26.78
C ASN A 298 3.20 -19.88 26.16
N ALA A 299 3.95 -18.94 26.74
CA ALA A 299 4.08 -17.59 26.18
C ALA A 299 4.71 -17.60 24.78
N ALA A 300 5.77 -18.39 24.57
CA ALA A 300 6.40 -18.55 23.27
C ALA A 300 5.42 -19.16 22.25
N HIS A 301 4.65 -20.18 22.64
CA HIS A 301 3.66 -20.80 21.77
C HIS A 301 2.54 -19.83 21.36
N ILE A 302 2.05 -19.00 22.29
CA ILE A 302 1.05 -17.96 22.00
C ILE A 302 1.58 -16.97 20.95
N ILE A 303 2.82 -16.48 21.11
CA ILE A 303 3.42 -15.56 20.14
C ILE A 303 3.67 -16.25 18.80
N ASP A 304 4.07 -17.52 18.81
CA ASP A 304 4.27 -18.31 17.60
C ASP A 304 3.00 -18.41 16.76
N ARG A 305 1.86 -18.80 17.38
CA ARG A 305 0.54 -18.86 16.71
C ARG A 305 0.12 -17.52 16.11
N ALA A 306 0.40 -16.41 16.81
CA ALA A 306 0.10 -15.08 16.29
C ALA A 306 0.92 -14.75 15.03
N ILE A 307 2.14 -15.25 14.91
CA ILE A 307 3.03 -15.02 13.77
C ILE A 307 2.70 -15.94 12.59
N THR A 308 2.48 -17.23 12.86
CA THR A 308 2.32 -18.27 11.81
C THR A 308 0.90 -18.43 11.32
N ASP A 309 -0.05 -18.39 12.24
CA ASP A 309 -1.44 -18.76 12.00
C ASP A 309 -2.38 -17.56 12.05
N TYR A 310 -1.83 -16.36 12.35
CA TYR A 310 -2.59 -15.13 12.54
C TYR A 310 -3.68 -15.30 13.63
N GLU A 311 -3.41 -16.11 14.66
CA GLU A 311 -4.32 -16.32 15.79
C GLU A 311 -3.85 -15.55 17.01
N LEU A 312 -4.70 -14.66 17.52
CA LEU A 312 -4.42 -13.82 18.66
C LEU A 312 -5.11 -14.36 19.90
N TYR A 313 -4.38 -15.01 20.80
CA TYR A 313 -5.00 -15.59 22.00
C TYR A 313 -5.35 -14.50 23.02
N GLY A 314 -6.27 -14.83 23.94
CA GLY A 314 -6.84 -13.92 24.94
C GLY A 314 -5.83 -13.08 25.75
N GLN A 315 -4.60 -13.58 25.94
CA GLN A 315 -3.54 -12.90 26.69
C GLN A 315 -2.80 -11.82 25.89
N ILE A 316 -2.90 -11.84 24.56
CA ILE A 316 -2.24 -10.87 23.69
C ILE A 316 -2.85 -9.50 23.92
N SER A 317 -1.98 -8.50 24.09
CA SER A 317 -2.37 -7.12 24.27
C SER A 317 -2.34 -6.35 22.95
N ILE A 318 -3.45 -5.71 22.62
CA ILE A 318 -3.69 -4.84 21.47
C ILE A 318 -3.61 -3.38 21.92
N LEU A 319 -2.86 -2.58 21.19
CA LEU A 319 -2.73 -1.14 21.42
C LEU A 319 -3.79 -0.41 20.58
N LEU A 320 -4.78 0.18 21.22
CA LEU A 320 -5.78 1.02 20.56
C LEU A 320 -5.14 2.34 20.12
N GLU A 321 -5.73 3.00 19.13
CA GLU A 321 -5.21 4.30 18.67
C GLU A 321 -5.28 5.37 19.74
N THR A 322 -6.23 5.27 20.68
CA THR A 322 -6.33 6.10 21.89
C THR A 322 -5.10 6.02 22.80
N GLY A 323 -4.21 5.04 22.59
CA GLY A 323 -3.07 4.73 23.44
C GLY A 323 -3.39 3.75 24.57
N GLU A 324 -4.67 3.40 24.76
CA GLU A 324 -5.08 2.35 25.67
C GLU A 324 -4.59 0.98 25.18
N GLU A 325 -4.18 0.12 26.13
CA GLU A 325 -3.79 -1.25 25.83
C GLU A 325 -4.80 -2.22 26.42
N VAL A 326 -5.45 -3.00 25.58
CA VAL A 326 -6.49 -3.98 25.94
C VAL A 326 -6.08 -5.38 25.53
N THR A 327 -6.48 -6.41 26.28
CA THR A 327 -6.23 -7.79 25.88
C THR A 327 -7.28 -8.30 24.91
N VAL A 328 -6.96 -9.33 24.12
CA VAL A 328 -7.95 -10.01 23.27
C VAL A 328 -9.11 -10.53 24.12
N GLN A 329 -8.86 -11.06 25.32
CA GLN A 329 -9.93 -11.49 26.22
C GLN A 329 -10.87 -10.34 26.58
N GLN A 330 -10.36 -9.14 26.87
CA GLN A 330 -11.20 -7.97 27.15
C GLN A 330 -12.03 -7.56 25.94
N ILE A 331 -11.49 -7.70 24.73
CA ILE A 331 -12.22 -7.47 23.47
C ILE A 331 -13.38 -8.46 23.33
N LEU A 332 -13.10 -9.76 23.53
CA LEU A 332 -14.08 -10.84 23.44
C LEU A 332 -15.16 -10.74 24.53
N ASP A 333 -14.80 -10.31 25.73
CA ASP A 333 -15.76 -10.11 26.84
C ASP A 333 -16.68 -8.90 26.61
N ASN A 334 -16.28 -7.94 25.75
CA ASN A 334 -17.02 -6.71 25.47
C ASN A 334 -17.10 -6.43 23.96
N PRO A 335 -17.69 -7.33 23.16
CA PRO A 335 -17.56 -7.33 21.71
C PRO A 335 -18.20 -6.10 21.06
N VAL A 336 -19.29 -5.57 21.62
CA VAL A 336 -19.95 -4.35 21.13
C VAL A 336 -19.11 -3.10 21.40
N LYS A 337 -18.41 -3.04 22.54
CA LYS A 337 -17.60 -1.87 22.93
C LYS A 337 -16.43 -1.63 21.98
N TYR A 338 -15.76 -2.71 21.57
CA TYR A 338 -14.54 -2.63 20.76
C TYR A 338 -14.77 -2.84 19.27
N HIS A 339 -16.02 -3.03 18.83
CA HIS A 339 -16.32 -3.18 17.41
C HIS A 339 -16.09 -1.87 16.67
N ASN A 340 -15.41 -1.95 15.52
CA ASN A 340 -14.91 -0.83 14.72
C ASN A 340 -13.89 0.06 15.45
N ALA A 341 -13.33 -0.38 16.59
CA ALA A 341 -12.26 0.34 17.24
C ALA A 341 -10.95 0.21 16.46
N GLU A 342 -10.25 1.34 16.31
CA GLU A 342 -8.97 1.40 15.64
C GLU A 342 -7.84 0.94 16.55
N CYS A 343 -6.87 0.24 15.98
CA CYS A 343 -5.71 -0.23 16.71
C CYS A 343 -4.44 -0.26 15.85
N ALA A 344 -3.31 -0.35 16.53
CA ALA A 344 -2.03 -0.65 15.90
C ALA A 344 -2.01 -2.09 15.36
N HIS A 345 -1.09 -2.37 14.44
CA HIS A 345 -0.88 -3.72 13.92
C HIS A 345 -0.60 -4.71 15.07
N PRO A 346 -1.27 -5.88 15.13
CA PRO A 346 -1.15 -6.81 16.26
C PRO A 346 0.28 -7.27 16.57
N LEU A 347 1.12 -7.41 15.53
CA LEU A 347 2.52 -7.79 15.65
C LEU A 347 3.51 -6.61 15.53
N ASP A 348 3.06 -5.40 15.19
CA ASP A 348 3.95 -4.24 15.02
C ASP A 348 3.27 -2.96 15.52
N ARG A 349 3.51 -2.63 16.78
CA ARG A 349 2.88 -1.46 17.42
C ARG A 349 3.32 -0.12 16.86
N SER A 350 4.35 -0.09 16.02
CA SER A 350 4.77 1.13 15.31
C SER A 350 3.88 1.43 14.11
N ILE A 351 3.19 0.42 13.57
CA ILE A 351 2.24 0.57 12.47
C ILE A 351 0.88 0.91 13.07
N ARG A 352 0.50 2.19 12.96
CA ARG A 352 -0.74 2.76 13.52
C ARG A 352 -1.74 3.17 12.45
N GLY A 353 -3.01 3.15 12.85
CA GLY A 353 -4.20 3.55 12.10
C GLY A 353 -4.44 2.74 10.83
N LYS A 354 -3.86 1.54 10.76
CA LYS A 354 -4.05 0.59 9.67
C LYS A 354 -4.83 -0.65 10.08
N SER A 355 -5.31 -0.74 11.32
CA SER A 355 -6.04 -1.92 11.79
C SER A 355 -7.36 -1.56 12.45
N ILE A 356 -8.38 -2.38 12.23
CA ILE A 356 -9.73 -2.22 12.79
C ILE A 356 -10.16 -3.54 13.45
N ILE A 357 -10.72 -3.44 14.66
CA ILE A 357 -11.28 -4.56 15.41
C ILE A 357 -12.73 -4.81 14.95
N TYR A 358 -13.01 -6.00 14.43
CA TYR A 358 -14.36 -6.47 14.11
C TYR A 358 -14.79 -7.54 15.11
N SER A 359 -15.20 -7.12 16.31
CA SER A 359 -15.52 -8.03 17.42
C SER A 359 -17.00 -8.41 17.56
N ASN A 360 -17.93 -7.68 16.95
CA ASN A 360 -19.38 -7.95 17.03
C ASN A 360 -19.86 -8.87 15.89
N GLN A 361 -19.31 -10.07 15.80
CA GLN A 361 -19.65 -11.07 14.78
C GLN A 361 -19.25 -12.49 15.25
N ASP A 362 -19.72 -13.53 14.55
CA ASP A 362 -19.49 -14.94 14.92
C ASP A 362 -18.01 -15.32 15.05
N LYS A 363 -17.15 -14.70 14.22
CA LYS A 363 -15.70 -14.88 14.25
C LYS A 363 -15.02 -13.52 14.39
N PRO A 364 -14.77 -13.06 15.63
CA PRO A 364 -14.07 -11.82 15.87
C PRO A 364 -12.69 -11.78 15.18
N VAL A 365 -12.39 -10.69 14.49
CA VAL A 365 -11.10 -10.50 13.81
C VAL A 365 -10.53 -9.10 14.03
N ILE A 366 -9.21 -8.96 13.89
CA ILE A 366 -8.58 -7.68 13.57
C ILE A 366 -8.14 -7.74 12.11
N HIS A 367 -8.65 -6.82 11.29
CA HIS A 367 -8.22 -6.66 9.91
C HIS A 367 -7.24 -5.51 9.85
N THR A 368 -6.03 -5.77 9.35
CA THR A 368 -5.02 -4.75 9.06
C THR A 368 -4.90 -4.55 7.56
N PHE A 369 -4.77 -3.29 7.14
CA PHE A 369 -4.47 -2.86 5.77
C PHE A 369 -2.96 -2.65 5.55
N ALA A 370 -2.12 -2.94 6.55
CA ALA A 370 -0.68 -3.01 6.39
C ALA A 370 -0.28 -4.19 5.50
N HIS A 371 0.90 -4.12 4.90
CA HIS A 371 1.53 -5.24 4.17
C HIS A 371 0.69 -5.87 3.03
N GLY A 372 -0.30 -5.14 2.50
CA GLY A 372 -1.20 -5.64 1.46
C GLY A 372 -2.46 -6.33 1.99
N GLY A 373 -2.70 -6.29 3.30
CA GLY A 373 -3.91 -6.82 3.95
C GLY A 373 -3.66 -8.13 4.69
N GLU A 374 -3.93 -8.17 6.00
CA GLU A 374 -3.84 -9.39 6.83
C GLU A 374 -5.04 -9.44 7.80
N VAL A 375 -5.51 -10.65 8.11
CA VAL A 375 -6.64 -10.87 9.02
C VAL A 375 -6.17 -11.75 10.16
N PHE A 376 -6.30 -11.23 11.38
CA PHE A 376 -5.98 -11.94 12.61
C PHE A 376 -7.26 -12.38 13.32
N PHE A 377 -7.36 -13.66 13.69
CA PHE A 377 -8.49 -14.21 14.42
C PHE A 377 -8.31 -14.04 15.93
N LEU A 378 -9.38 -13.68 16.65
CA LEU A 378 -9.38 -13.44 18.10
C LEU A 378 -9.95 -14.61 18.88
#